data_AF-A0A7Y2CJW9-F1
#
_entry.id   AF-A0A7Y2CJW9-F1
#
_cell.length_a   1.000
_cell.length_b   1.000
_cell.length_c   1.000
_cell.angle_alpha   90.00
_cell.angle_beta   90.00
_cell.angle_gamma   90.00
#
_symmetry.space_group_name_H-M   'P 1'
#
loop_
_entity.id
_entity.type
_entity.pdbx_description
1 polymer ?
#
loop_
_entity_poly.entity_id
_entity_poly.type
_entity_poly.pdbx_seq_one_letter_code
_entity_poly.pdbx_strand_id
1 'polypeptide(L)' 'MSDNVWRECSTCKKPIHHGQKYQACSVSTCNRKRNSYVFCSVDCWDAHLPFANHRNAWAVEETAPRS' A
#
# COMPACT_ATOMS: atom_id res chain seq x y z
N MET A 1 -13.71 -7.69 -19.53
CA MET A 1 -13.12 -6.42 -19.03
C MET A 1 -11.90 -6.83 -18.24
N SER A 2 -10.72 -6.57 -18.78
CA SER A 2 -9.45 -7.08 -18.23
C SER A 2 -9.12 -6.34 -16.94
N ASP A 3 -9.46 -6.97 -15.82
CA ASP A 3 -9.16 -6.45 -14.49
C ASP A 3 -7.65 -6.57 -14.25
N ASN A 4 -6.90 -5.56 -14.70
CA ASN A 4 -5.44 -5.51 -14.59
C ASN A 4 -5.04 -5.12 -13.16
N VAL A 5 -5.52 -5.88 -12.17
CA VAL A 5 -5.27 -5.65 -10.75
C VAL A 5 -3.90 -6.19 -10.40
N TRP A 6 -3.04 -5.27 -9.99
CA TRP A 6 -1.71 -5.60 -9.52
C TRP A 6 -1.76 -6.17 -8.11
N ARG A 7 -2.48 -5.47 -7.20
CA ARG A 7 -2.65 -5.86 -5.80
C ARG A 7 -3.94 -5.27 -5.22
N GLU A 8 -4.32 -5.75 -4.05
CA GLU A 8 -5.42 -5.18 -3.26
C GLU A 8 -4.89 -4.34 -2.10
N CYS A 9 -5.61 -3.28 -1.75
CA CYS A 9 -5.32 -2.48 -0.58
C CYS A 9 -5.40 -3.34 0.68
N SER A 10 -4.40 -3.24 1.54
CA SER A 10 -4.35 -4.02 2.78
C SER A 10 -5.39 -3.60 3.82
N THR A 11 -5.87 -2.36 3.76
CA THR A 11 -6.86 -1.79 4.68
C THR A 11 -8.29 -1.98 4.18
N CYS A 12 -8.60 -1.49 2.97
CA CYS A 12 -9.96 -1.49 2.45
C CYS A 12 -10.25 -2.56 1.38
N LYS A 13 -9.26 -3.39 1.04
CA LYS A 13 -9.38 -4.45 0.01
C LYS A 13 -9.78 -3.95 -1.38
N LYS A 14 -9.68 -2.64 -1.65
CA LYS A 14 -9.90 -2.10 -2.99
C LYS A 14 -8.83 -2.61 -3.96
N PRO A 15 -9.20 -2.95 -5.20
CA PRO A 15 -8.24 -3.29 -6.23
C PRO A 15 -7.36 -2.08 -6.58
N ILE A 16 -6.06 -2.32 -6.74
CA ILE A 16 -5.06 -1.37 -7.24
C ILE A 16 -4.59 -1.89 -8.59
N HIS A 17 -4.84 -1.12 -9.64
CA HIS A 17 -4.51 -1.51 -10.99
C HIS A 17 -3.03 -1.22 -11.32
N HIS A 18 -2.50 -1.95 -12.30
CA HIS A 18 -1.19 -1.65 -12.87
C HIS A 18 -1.12 -0.20 -13.37
N GLY A 19 -0.02 0.51 -13.05
CA GLY A 19 0.13 1.94 -13.35
C GLY A 19 -0.64 2.89 -12.43
N GLN A 20 -1.41 2.39 -11.45
CA GLN A 20 -2.07 3.23 -10.45
C GLN A 20 -1.10 3.64 -9.35
N LYS A 21 -1.28 4.85 -8.82
CA LYS A 21 -0.57 5.30 -7.62
C LYS A 21 -1.06 4.56 -6.39
N TYR A 22 -0.14 4.15 -5.54
CA TYR A 22 -0.40 3.54 -4.25
C TYR A 22 0.54 4.12 -3.20
N GLN A 23 0.20 3.94 -1.94
CA GLN A 23 1.02 4.34 -0.80
C GLN A 23 1.67 3.10 -0.19
N ALA A 24 2.99 3.13 -0.07
CA ALA A 24 3.79 2.20 0.72
C ALA A 24 4.11 2.82 2.07
N CYS A 25 4.37 2.00 3.09
CA CYS A 25 4.88 2.50 4.35
C CYS A 25 6.39 2.69 4.25
N SER A 26 6.98 3.76 4.80
CA SER A 26 8.46 3.91 4.78
C SER A 26 9.20 2.83 5.61
N VAL A 27 8.49 2.13 6.49
CA VAL A 27 9.07 1.14 7.40
C VAL A 27 9.34 -0.17 6.67
N SER A 28 10.60 -0.61 6.67
CA SER A 28 11.04 -1.80 5.95
C SER A 28 10.35 -3.10 6.40
N THR A 29 9.89 -3.19 7.66
CA THR A 29 9.14 -4.35 8.18
C THR A 29 7.77 -4.49 7.51
N CYS A 30 7.11 -3.37 7.19
CA CYS A 30 5.84 -3.31 6.48
C CYS A 30 5.99 -3.52 4.96
N ASN A 31 7.22 -3.39 4.43
CA ASN A 31 7.51 -3.66 3.02
C ASN A 31 8.16 -5.03 2.78
N ARG A 32 8.30 -5.88 3.80
CA ARG A 32 8.88 -7.21 3.62
C ARG A 32 8.01 -8.05 2.69
N LYS A 33 8.65 -8.90 1.88
CA LYS A 33 8.02 -9.77 0.86
C LYS A 33 6.77 -10.51 1.37
N ARG A 34 6.76 -10.95 2.64
CA ARG A 34 5.66 -11.68 3.29
C ARG A 34 4.49 -10.80 3.73
N ASN A 35 4.75 -9.52 4.01
CA ASN A 35 3.81 -8.55 4.56
C ASN A 35 3.77 -7.31 3.68
N SER A 36 3.88 -7.45 2.35
CA SER A 36 4.07 -6.30 1.45
C SER A 36 2.81 -5.43 1.38
N TYR A 37 2.62 -4.58 2.40
CA TYR A 37 1.43 -3.76 2.59
C TYR A 37 1.41 -2.65 1.55
N VAL A 38 0.32 -2.60 0.79
CA VAL A 38 0.05 -1.53 -0.17
C VAL A 38 -1.28 -0.89 0.18
N PHE A 39 -1.34 0.43 0.06
CA PHE A 39 -2.51 1.20 0.42
C PHE A 39 -2.96 2.03 -0.78
N CYS A 40 -4.26 2.10 -1.03
CA CYS A 40 -4.77 2.89 -2.15
C CYS A 40 -4.72 4.41 -1.89
N SER A 41 -4.61 4.83 -0.63
CA SER A 41 -4.61 6.24 -0.22
C SER A 41 -3.83 6.44 1.08
N VAL A 42 -3.54 7.71 1.40
CA VAL A 42 -2.90 8.10 2.66
C VAL A 42 -3.81 7.77 3.85
N ASP A 43 -5.14 7.89 3.74
CA ASP A 43 -6.08 7.44 4.79
C ASP A 43 -5.99 5.95 5.08
N CYS A 44 -5.91 5.12 4.03
CA CYS A 44 -5.77 3.67 4.21
C CYS A 44 -4.42 3.33 4.84
N TRP A 45 -3.38 4.11 4.53
CA TRP A 45 -2.12 4.06 5.23
C TRP A 45 -2.30 4.55 6.69
N ASP A 46 -2.87 5.70 6.98
CA ASP A 46 -3.01 6.20 8.37
C ASP A 46 -3.74 5.20 9.28
N ALA A 47 -4.79 4.55 8.77
CA ALA A 47 -5.50 3.47 9.46
C ALA A 47 -4.62 2.25 9.83
N HIS A 48 -3.45 2.07 9.21
CA HIS A 48 -2.46 1.04 9.56
C HIS A 48 -1.61 1.42 10.78
N LEU A 49 -1.40 2.71 11.06
CA LEU A 49 -0.48 3.20 12.09
C LEU A 49 -0.83 2.75 13.53
N PRO A 50 -2.11 2.73 13.97
CA PRO A 50 -2.47 2.36 15.34
C PRO A 50 -2.04 0.93 15.70
N PHE A 51 -2.04 0.03 14.72
CA PHE A 51 -1.65 -1.37 14.92
C PHE A 51 -0.13 -1.55 15.06
N ALA A 52 0.67 -0.59 14.60
CA ALA A 52 2.10 -0.77 14.42
C ALA A 52 2.98 0.15 15.29
N ASN A 53 2.37 1.08 16.07
CA ASN A 53 3.07 2.00 16.99
C ASN A 53 4.27 2.72 16.34
N HIS A 54 4.16 3.07 15.06
CA HIS A 54 5.25 3.69 14.32
C HIS A 54 5.41 5.16 14.73
N ARG A 55 6.49 5.51 15.43
CA ARG A 55 6.80 6.90 15.80
C ARG A 55 7.31 7.77 14.63
N ASN A 56 7.89 7.15 13.59
CA ASN A 56 8.54 7.82 12.46
C ASN A 56 8.21 7.14 11.11
N ALA A 57 6.95 6.74 10.88
CA ALA A 57 6.53 6.25 9.56
C ALA A 57 5.92 7.39 8.73
N TRP A 58 6.10 7.32 7.42
CA TRP A 58 5.39 8.17 6.46
C TRP A 58 4.90 7.34 5.27
N ALA A 59 3.86 7.85 4.60
CA ALA A 59 3.37 7.29 3.34
C ALA A 59 4.33 7.66 2.21
N VAL A 60 4.81 6.66 1.48
CA VAL A 60 5.62 6.82 0.27
C VAL A 60 4.73 6.56 -0.93
N GLU A 61 4.53 7.59 -1.75
CA GLU A 61 3.76 7.45 -2.99
C GLU A 61 4.60 6.75 -4.05
N GLU A 62 4.16 5.56 -4.44
CA GLU A 62 4.76 4.76 -5.49
C GLU A 62 3.73 4.47 -6.58
N THR A 63 4.21 4.10 -7.76
CA THR A 63 3.33 3.74 -8.89
C THR A 63 3.47 2.25 -9.16
N ALA A 64 2.34 1.55 -9.25
CA ALA A 64 2.32 0.13 -9.56
C ALA A 64 3.03 -0.10 -10.91
N PRO A 65 3.84 -1.16 -11.04
CA PRO A 65 4.56 -1.45 -12.26
C PRO A 65 3.57 -1.55 -13.43
N ARG A 66 3.91 -0.93 -14.55
CA ARG A 66 3.11 -1.03 -15.78
C ARG A 66 3.60 -2.27 -16.51
N SER A 67 2.80 -3.35 -16.48
CA SER A 67 3.04 -4.54 -17.30
C SER A 67 2.85 -4.25 -18.78
#